data_AF-A0A7Y7DUE2-F1
#
_entry.id   AF-A0A7Y7DUE2-F1
#
_cell.length_a   1.000
_cell.length_b   1.000
_cell.length_c   1.000
_cell.angle_alpha   90.00
_cell.angle_beta   90.00
_cell.angle_gamma   90.00
#
_symmetry.space_group_name_H-M   'P 1'
#
loop_
_entity.id
_entity.type
_entity.pdbx_description
1 polymer ?
#
loop_
_entity_poly.entity_id
_entity_poly.type
_entity_poly.pdbx_seq_one_letter_code
_entity_poly.pdbx_strand_id
1 'polypeptide(L)'
;MMKSLLLFLSFAVTVLFISSCTKDKTPCTTCPTVGTDCEDIQNVKNFFAFKEGSWWVYEEETSGVRDSVYVTEYQNDPSNYNFDVRVYSSYQDYYYHYWPEFSSGAQSCNESGLLCERCLSVKRSKYKPGDFVAEGKCFFFIPKVGQFDYVYNTELPNNRVTISSISDSFTYSNYTYQRTVEVNEDNTYMEGIQPTNHYFSENVGLIRKELLDSNQVWNLVNYHIQE
;
A
#
# COMPACT_ATOMS: atom_id res chain seq x y z
N MET A 1 -19.08 17.42 59.97
CA MET A 1 -19.44 17.84 58.61
C MET A 1 -18.45 17.37 57.52
N MET A 2 -17.13 17.48 57.70
CA MET A 2 -16.14 17.10 56.66
C MET A 2 -16.16 15.63 56.20
N LYS A 3 -16.43 14.65 57.08
CA LYS A 3 -16.44 13.22 56.70
C LYS A 3 -17.56 12.85 55.73
N SER A 4 -18.69 13.58 55.77
CA SER A 4 -19.82 13.33 54.86
C SER A 4 -19.57 13.89 53.46
N LEU A 5 -18.78 14.95 53.33
CA LEU A 5 -18.43 15.56 52.04
C LEU A 5 -17.45 14.69 51.25
N LEU A 6 -16.51 14.04 51.93
CA LEU A 6 -15.53 13.12 51.32
C LEU A 6 -16.19 11.86 50.73
N LEU A 7 -17.24 11.33 51.38
CA LEU A 7 -18.01 10.19 50.86
C LEU A 7 -18.79 10.53 49.58
N PHE A 8 -19.35 11.73 49.50
CA PHE A 8 -20.03 12.20 48.29
C PHE A 8 -19.06 12.43 47.12
N LEU A 9 -17.88 12.98 47.38
CA LEU A 9 -16.87 13.17 46.33
C LEU A 9 -16.35 11.84 45.78
N SER A 10 -16.13 10.86 46.66
CA SER A 10 -15.72 9.50 46.27
C SER A 10 -16.76 8.80 45.39
N PHE A 11 -18.06 9.01 45.65
CA PHE A 11 -19.14 8.42 44.86
C PHE A 11 -19.33 9.11 43.52
N ALA A 12 -19.16 10.44 43.46
CA ALA A 12 -19.25 11.21 42.21
C ALA A 12 -18.12 10.83 41.22
N VAL A 13 -16.92 10.55 41.74
CA VAL A 13 -15.77 10.14 40.91
C VAL A 13 -15.98 8.73 40.34
N THR A 14 -16.51 7.77 41.11
CA THR A 14 -16.79 6.42 40.59
C THR A 14 -17.90 6.41 39.55
N VAL A 15 -18.94 7.24 39.66
CA VAL A 15 -20.02 7.34 38.66
C VAL A 15 -19.52 7.89 37.32
N LEU A 16 -18.52 8.77 37.32
CA LEU A 16 -17.92 9.31 36.09
C LEU A 16 -17.08 8.28 35.31
N PHE A 17 -16.61 7.20 35.96
CA PHE A 17 -15.87 6.14 35.28
C PHE A 17 -16.77 5.06 34.65
N ILE A 18 -18.05 4.96 35.03
CA ILE A 18 -18.99 3.94 34.51
C ILE A 18 -19.71 4.41 33.24
N SER A 19 -19.63 5.70 32.89
CA SER A 19 -20.28 6.29 31.71
C SER A 19 -19.38 6.43 30.49
N SER A 20 -18.17 5.86 30.52
CA SER A 20 -17.36 5.66 29.31
C SER A 20 -17.92 4.46 28.52
N CYS A 21 -19.14 4.60 27.99
CA CYS A 21 -19.60 3.74 26.91
C CYS A 21 -18.74 4.09 25.69
N THR A 22 -17.77 3.24 25.38
CA THR A 22 -17.23 3.15 24.03
C THR A 22 -18.41 2.89 23.11
N LYS A 23 -18.73 3.86 22.25
CA LYS A 23 -19.71 3.67 21.18
C LYS A 23 -19.27 2.42 20.41
N ASP A 24 -20.06 1.36 20.45
CA ASP A 24 -19.80 0.18 19.62
C ASP A 24 -19.65 0.68 18.19
N LYS A 25 -18.49 0.42 17.59
CA LYS A 25 -18.27 0.72 16.18
C LYS A 25 -19.25 -0.16 15.41
N THR A 26 -20.33 0.43 14.90
CA THR A 26 -21.26 -0.30 14.04
C THR A 26 -20.47 -0.85 12.85
N PRO A 27 -20.47 -2.17 12.61
CA PRO A 27 -19.87 -2.74 11.42
C PRO A 27 -20.47 -2.04 10.20
N CYS A 28 -19.64 -1.68 9.22
CA CYS A 28 -20.12 -1.04 8.01
C CYS A 28 -20.99 -2.03 7.21
N THR A 29 -22.30 -1.97 7.41
CA THR A 29 -23.26 -2.87 6.73
C THR A 29 -23.71 -2.35 5.38
N THR A 30 -23.53 -1.04 5.13
CA THR A 30 -23.91 -0.38 3.87
C THR A 30 -22.91 0.71 3.53
N CYS A 31 -22.38 0.69 2.31
CA CYS A 31 -21.61 1.82 1.81
C CYS A 31 -22.50 3.04 1.60
N PRO A 32 -22.07 4.22 2.05
CA PRO A 32 -22.75 5.45 1.70
C PRO A 32 -22.81 5.53 0.17
N THR A 33 -24.01 5.69 -0.38
CA THR A 33 -24.24 5.85 -1.82
C THR A 33 -23.66 7.13 -2.40
N VAL A 34 -23.06 7.98 -1.57
CA VAL A 34 -22.46 9.27 -1.95
C VAL A 34 -21.18 9.47 -1.14
N GLY A 35 -20.03 9.55 -1.82
CA GLY A 35 -18.72 9.76 -1.18
C GLY A 35 -17.95 8.46 -0.89
N THR A 36 -17.44 7.87 -1.99
CA THR A 36 -16.37 6.87 -2.21
C THR A 36 -15.43 6.44 -1.06
N ASP A 37 -15.97 6.03 0.08
CA ASP A 37 -15.16 5.47 1.17
C ASP A 37 -15.13 3.95 1.18
N CYS A 38 -15.72 3.33 0.16
CA CYS A 38 -15.78 1.89 0.01
C CYS A 38 -15.16 1.44 -1.29
N GLU A 39 -14.10 0.65 -1.18
CA GLU A 39 -13.51 -0.07 -2.30
C GLU A 39 -13.56 -1.56 -1.99
N ASP A 40 -13.78 -2.35 -3.03
CA ASP A 40 -13.67 -3.81 -2.95
C ASP A 40 -12.17 -4.16 -2.85
N ILE A 41 -11.84 -5.12 -1.99
CA ILE A 41 -10.50 -5.67 -1.88
C ILE A 41 -9.94 -6.15 -3.23
N GLN A 42 -10.81 -6.61 -4.13
CA GLN A 42 -10.43 -7.04 -5.47
C GLN A 42 -9.78 -5.91 -6.28
N ASN A 43 -10.12 -4.64 -6.01
CA ASN A 43 -9.55 -3.51 -6.74
C ASN A 43 -8.05 -3.38 -6.51
N VAL A 44 -7.57 -3.78 -5.32
CA VAL A 44 -6.14 -3.73 -4.98
C VAL A 44 -5.36 -4.84 -5.66
N LYS A 45 -5.99 -6.02 -5.77
CA LYS A 45 -5.42 -7.16 -6.50
C LYS A 45 -5.14 -6.78 -7.96
N ASN A 46 -5.96 -5.91 -8.55
CA ASN A 46 -5.73 -5.41 -9.92
C ASN A 46 -4.42 -4.62 -10.08
N PHE A 47 -3.81 -4.12 -9.00
CA PHE A 47 -2.52 -3.40 -9.06
C PHE A 47 -1.30 -4.26 -8.75
N PHE A 48 -1.45 -5.41 -8.08
CA PHE A 48 -0.31 -6.18 -7.54
C PHE A 48 -0.40 -7.71 -7.71
N ALA A 49 -1.59 -8.29 -7.84
CA ALA A 49 -1.80 -9.73 -7.80
C ALA A 49 -1.69 -10.37 -9.20
N PHE A 50 -0.51 -10.27 -9.82
CA PHE A 50 -0.24 -10.81 -11.15
C PHE A 50 0.28 -12.25 -11.08
N LYS A 51 -0.18 -13.10 -12.00
CA LYS A 51 0.21 -14.51 -12.08
C LYS A 51 1.58 -14.69 -12.71
N GLU A 52 2.22 -15.82 -12.40
CA GLU A 52 3.40 -16.32 -13.11
C GLU A 52 3.15 -16.32 -14.63
N GLY A 53 4.15 -15.86 -15.39
CA GLY A 53 4.02 -15.59 -16.82
C GLY A 53 3.83 -14.10 -17.15
N SER A 54 3.36 -13.29 -16.19
CA SER A 54 3.30 -11.83 -16.36
C SER A 54 4.70 -11.19 -16.32
N TRP A 55 4.91 -10.15 -17.13
CA TRP A 55 6.17 -9.42 -17.20
C TRP A 55 6.00 -7.98 -17.66
N TRP A 56 7.02 -7.17 -17.37
CA TRP A 56 7.15 -5.75 -17.69
C TRP A 56 8.54 -5.46 -18.21
N VAL A 57 8.64 -4.51 -19.14
CA VAL A 57 9.91 -3.95 -19.60
C VAL A 57 9.87 -2.46 -19.34
N TYR A 58 10.79 -2.02 -18.48
CA TYR A 58 11.00 -0.61 -18.16
C TYR A 58 12.20 -0.08 -18.93
N GLU A 59 12.14 1.19 -19.30
CA GLU A 59 13.24 1.94 -19.91
C GLU A 59 13.50 3.22 -19.12
N GLU A 60 14.75 3.48 -18.76
CA GLU A 60 15.16 4.72 -18.10
C GLU A 60 15.21 5.86 -19.12
N GLU A 61 14.54 6.97 -18.81
CA GLU A 61 14.20 8.05 -19.74
C GLU A 61 15.42 8.74 -20.36
N THR A 62 16.53 8.86 -19.62
CA THR A 62 17.71 9.58 -20.08
C THR A 62 18.74 8.68 -20.77
N SER A 63 18.98 7.49 -20.22
CA SER A 63 20.04 6.56 -20.62
C SER A 63 19.57 5.51 -21.63
N GLY A 64 18.26 5.26 -21.73
CA GLY A 64 17.70 4.19 -22.55
C GLY A 64 18.01 2.78 -22.03
N VAL A 65 18.55 2.66 -20.81
CA VAL A 65 18.79 1.37 -20.16
C VAL A 65 17.46 0.68 -19.88
N ARG A 66 17.42 -0.65 -20.08
CA ARG A 66 16.20 -1.44 -19.89
C ARG A 66 16.30 -2.40 -18.73
N ASP A 67 15.19 -2.56 -18.03
CA ASP A 67 14.98 -3.58 -17.01
C ASP A 67 13.79 -4.46 -17.41
N SER A 68 13.98 -5.78 -17.37
CA SER A 68 12.88 -6.73 -17.55
C SER A 68 12.52 -7.29 -16.18
N VAL A 69 11.27 -7.07 -15.78
CA VAL A 69 10.71 -7.55 -14.52
C VAL A 69 9.67 -8.61 -14.81
N TYR A 70 9.74 -9.76 -14.15
CA TYR A 70 8.77 -10.84 -14.37
C TYR A 70 8.34 -11.51 -13.09
N VAL A 71 7.09 -11.99 -13.05
CA VAL A 71 6.55 -12.74 -11.92
C VAL A 71 7.21 -14.13 -11.88
N THR A 72 7.86 -14.44 -10.77
CA THR A 72 8.52 -15.72 -10.52
C THR A 72 7.70 -16.65 -9.64
N GLU A 73 6.80 -16.10 -8.83
CA GLU A 73 5.95 -16.88 -7.95
C GLU A 73 4.64 -16.12 -7.71
N TYR A 74 3.52 -16.85 -7.73
CA TYR A 74 2.21 -16.34 -7.36
C TYR A 74 1.45 -17.34 -6.51
N GLN A 75 1.00 -16.90 -5.34
CA GLN A 75 0.07 -17.66 -4.51
C GLN A 75 -1.15 -16.82 -4.15
N ASN A 76 -2.34 -17.43 -4.24
CA ASN A 76 -3.58 -16.83 -3.79
C ASN A 76 -4.18 -17.71 -2.70
N ASP A 77 -3.93 -17.35 -1.45
CA ASP A 77 -4.34 -18.12 -0.28
C ASP A 77 -5.09 -17.22 0.72
N PRO A 78 -6.44 -17.29 0.73
CA PRO A 78 -7.28 -16.56 1.67
C PRO A 78 -7.06 -16.93 3.15
N SER A 79 -6.31 -18.01 3.43
CA SER A 79 -5.96 -18.41 4.79
C SER A 79 -4.64 -17.82 5.28
N ASN A 80 -3.91 -17.10 4.42
CA ASN A 80 -2.62 -16.48 4.73
C ASN A 80 -2.57 -15.01 4.25
N TYR A 81 -1.82 -14.73 3.19
CA TYR A 81 -1.60 -13.37 2.68
C TYR A 81 -2.60 -12.96 1.60
N ASN A 82 -3.59 -13.78 1.23
CA ASN A 82 -4.55 -13.51 0.14
C ASN A 82 -3.93 -13.49 -1.24
N PHE A 83 -2.95 -12.64 -1.48
CA PHE A 83 -2.03 -12.75 -2.58
C PHE A 83 -0.60 -12.62 -2.07
N ASP A 84 0.29 -13.38 -2.68
CA ASP A 84 1.73 -13.33 -2.48
C ASP A 84 2.33 -13.35 -3.89
N VAL A 85 3.01 -12.27 -4.27
CA VAL A 85 3.62 -12.13 -5.59
C VAL A 85 5.09 -11.85 -5.44
N ARG A 86 5.93 -12.68 -6.06
CA ARG A 86 7.36 -12.42 -6.19
C ARG A 86 7.66 -12.07 -7.64
N VAL A 87 8.36 -10.97 -7.84
CA VAL A 87 8.87 -10.55 -9.13
C VAL A 87 10.39 -10.42 -9.09
N TYR A 88 11.05 -10.65 -10.20
CA TYR A 88 12.49 -10.51 -10.33
C TYR A 88 12.83 -9.44 -11.35
N SER A 89 13.75 -8.53 -10.99
CA SER A 89 14.31 -7.50 -11.88
C SER A 89 15.64 -8.00 -12.46
N SER A 90 15.72 -8.11 -13.78
CA SER A 90 16.93 -8.57 -14.46
C SER A 90 18.05 -7.54 -14.47
N TYR A 91 17.71 -6.25 -14.43
CA TYR A 91 18.71 -5.18 -14.37
C TYR A 91 19.31 -5.05 -12.97
N GLN A 92 18.48 -5.14 -11.93
CA GLN A 92 18.95 -4.97 -10.56
C GLN A 92 19.53 -6.25 -9.96
N ASP A 93 19.17 -7.42 -10.50
CA ASP A 93 19.51 -8.73 -9.91
C ASP A 93 18.94 -8.86 -8.48
N TYR A 94 17.67 -8.46 -8.31
CA TYR A 94 16.93 -8.59 -7.04
C TYR A 94 15.51 -9.09 -7.27
N TYR A 95 15.01 -9.77 -6.24
CA TYR A 95 13.60 -10.09 -6.07
C TYR A 95 12.89 -8.96 -5.33
N TYR A 96 11.65 -8.73 -5.72
CA TYR A 96 10.68 -7.94 -4.99
C TYR A 96 9.51 -8.83 -4.62
N HIS A 97 9.09 -8.79 -3.36
CA HIS A 97 7.96 -9.57 -2.87
C HIS A 97 6.86 -8.64 -2.38
N TYR A 98 5.65 -8.86 -2.84
CA TYR A 98 4.45 -8.07 -2.55
C TYR A 98 3.40 -8.93 -1.88
N TRP A 99 2.87 -8.45 -0.76
CA TRP A 99 1.80 -9.12 -0.01
C TRP A 99 1.06 -8.10 0.87
N PRO A 100 -0.20 -8.35 1.25
CA PRO A 100 -0.91 -7.46 2.14
C PRO A 100 -0.59 -7.70 3.62
N GLU A 101 -0.71 -6.62 4.39
CA GLU A 101 -0.59 -6.59 5.84
C GLU A 101 -1.82 -5.92 6.44
N PHE A 102 -2.43 -6.60 7.41
CA PHE A 102 -3.51 -6.04 8.22
C PHE A 102 -2.97 -4.97 9.16
N SER A 103 -3.65 -3.83 9.21
CA SER A 103 -3.43 -2.83 10.24
C SER A 103 -3.61 -3.46 11.63
N SER A 104 -2.78 -3.10 12.60
CA SER A 104 -2.92 -3.59 13.98
C SER A 104 -4.34 -3.30 14.51
N GLY A 105 -5.00 -4.33 15.06
CA GLY A 105 -6.38 -4.23 15.57
C GLY A 105 -7.48 -4.36 14.52
N ALA A 106 -7.14 -4.57 13.24
CA ALA A 106 -8.09 -4.74 12.14
C ALA A 106 -8.53 -6.22 11.96
N GLN A 107 -8.56 -7.01 13.03
CA GLN A 107 -8.90 -8.45 12.99
C GLN A 107 -10.32 -8.73 12.46
N SER A 108 -11.20 -7.72 12.51
CA SER A 108 -12.56 -7.79 11.98
C SER A 108 -12.67 -7.44 10.50
N CYS A 109 -11.59 -6.98 9.86
CA CYS A 109 -11.61 -6.67 8.44
C CYS A 109 -11.66 -7.98 7.67
N ASN A 110 -12.83 -8.27 7.12
CA ASN A 110 -13.02 -9.39 6.22
C ASN A 110 -12.66 -8.95 4.80
N GLU A 111 -12.21 -9.91 4.01
CA GLU A 111 -11.88 -9.70 2.60
C GLU A 111 -13.12 -9.80 1.71
N SER A 112 -14.21 -10.30 2.29
CA SER A 112 -15.49 -10.42 1.63
C SER A 112 -16.37 -9.26 2.08
N GLY A 113 -16.38 -8.19 1.30
CA GLY A 113 -17.26 -7.07 1.53
C GLY A 113 -16.58 -5.73 1.40
N LEU A 114 -17.24 -4.73 1.95
CA LEU A 114 -16.87 -3.34 1.78
C LEU A 114 -15.96 -2.91 2.93
N LEU A 115 -14.78 -2.43 2.59
CA LEU A 115 -13.87 -1.84 3.56
C LEU A 115 -14.25 -0.37 3.74
N CYS A 116 -14.65 0.03 4.94
CA CYS A 116 -14.98 1.43 5.28
C CYS A 116 -13.96 2.08 6.22
N GLU A 117 -12.95 1.33 6.65
CA GLU A 117 -11.83 1.84 7.44
C GLU A 117 -10.50 1.29 6.91
N ARG A 118 -9.40 1.89 7.35
CA ARG A 118 -8.05 1.55 6.91
C ARG A 118 -7.61 0.19 7.48
N CYS A 119 -8.00 -0.87 6.79
CA CYS A 119 -7.79 -2.25 7.25
C CYS A 119 -6.48 -2.87 6.74
N LEU A 120 -6.07 -2.54 5.52
CA LEU A 120 -5.05 -3.28 4.78
C LEU A 120 -4.12 -2.33 4.03
N SER A 121 -2.85 -2.70 3.99
CA SER A 121 -1.80 -2.08 3.16
C SER A 121 -1.05 -3.17 2.38
N VAL A 122 -0.45 -2.81 1.25
CA VAL A 122 0.48 -3.70 0.55
C VAL A 122 1.88 -3.42 1.08
N LYS A 123 2.59 -4.49 1.47
CA LYS A 123 4.01 -4.48 1.76
C LYS A 123 4.80 -4.86 0.52
N ARG A 124 6.03 -4.36 0.48
CA ARG A 124 7.08 -4.71 -0.45
C ARG A 124 8.34 -5.02 0.33
N SER A 125 9.04 -6.08 -0.06
CA SER A 125 10.45 -6.29 0.32
C SER A 125 11.33 -6.39 -0.92
N LYS A 126 12.64 -6.14 -0.72
CA LYS A 126 13.68 -6.28 -1.76
C LYS A 126 14.81 -7.14 -1.22
N TYR A 127 15.14 -8.22 -1.93
CA TYR A 127 16.14 -9.18 -1.47
C TYR A 127 16.71 -10.03 -2.62
N LYS A 128 17.82 -10.71 -2.34
CA LYS A 128 18.36 -11.82 -3.13
C LYS A 128 19.06 -12.81 -2.19
N PRO A 129 19.42 -14.02 -2.64
CA PRO A 129 20.04 -15.02 -1.76
C PRO A 129 21.27 -14.47 -1.03
N GLY A 130 21.22 -14.48 0.31
CA GLY A 130 22.30 -13.96 1.17
C GLY A 130 22.32 -12.44 1.37
N ASP A 131 21.39 -11.70 0.77
CA ASP A 131 21.35 -10.24 0.86
C ASP A 131 19.92 -9.69 0.88
N PHE A 132 19.52 -9.20 2.05
CA PHE A 132 18.21 -8.58 2.27
C PHE A 132 18.40 -7.07 2.42
N VAL A 133 17.71 -6.29 1.58
CA VAL A 133 17.85 -4.83 1.59
C VAL A 133 16.90 -4.22 2.62
N ALA A 134 15.60 -4.41 2.45
CA ALA A 134 14.57 -3.87 3.34
C ALA A 134 13.18 -4.41 3.02
N GLU A 135 12.24 -4.07 3.91
CA GLU A 135 10.81 -4.30 3.80
C GLU A 135 10.06 -3.06 4.30
N GLY A 136 8.94 -2.73 3.66
CA GLY A 136 8.10 -1.60 4.05
C GLY A 136 6.74 -1.62 3.35
N LYS A 137 5.86 -0.70 3.74
CA LYS A 137 4.58 -0.49 3.04
C LYS A 137 4.83 0.27 1.74
N CYS A 138 4.07 -0.03 0.70
CA CYS A 138 4.17 0.65 -0.60
C CYS A 138 2.81 1.04 -1.21
N PHE A 139 1.68 0.58 -0.64
CA PHE A 139 0.35 0.89 -1.17
C PHE A 139 -0.77 0.73 -0.12
N PHE A 140 -1.95 1.29 -0.38
CA PHE A 140 -3.14 1.16 0.49
C PHE A 140 -4.32 0.53 -0.23
N PHE A 141 -5.15 -0.20 0.51
CA PHE A 141 -6.26 -0.92 -0.11
C PHE A 141 -7.39 -0.02 -0.60
N ILE A 142 -7.62 1.08 0.11
CA ILE A 142 -8.54 2.15 -0.29
C ILE A 142 -7.66 3.38 -0.48
N PRO A 143 -6.98 3.54 -1.64
CA PRO A 143 -6.14 4.71 -1.83
C PRO A 143 -7.03 5.95 -1.84
N LYS A 144 -6.73 6.92 -0.97
CA LYS A 144 -7.36 8.24 -0.97
C LYS A 144 -6.29 9.30 -1.07
N VAL A 145 -6.49 10.31 -1.92
CA VAL A 145 -5.54 11.41 -2.06
C VAL A 145 -5.27 12.06 -0.69
N GLY A 146 -3.99 12.23 -0.36
CA GLY A 146 -3.52 12.75 0.92
C GLY A 146 -3.47 11.71 2.06
N GLN A 147 -3.94 10.48 1.84
CA GLN A 147 -3.76 9.40 2.80
C GLN A 147 -2.30 9.01 2.88
N PHE A 148 -1.81 8.79 4.09
CA PHE A 148 -0.45 8.34 4.33
C PHE A 148 -0.37 7.29 5.44
N ASP A 149 0.80 6.65 5.51
CA ASP A 149 1.22 5.86 6.66
C ASP A 149 2.70 6.02 6.92
N TYR A 150 3.08 5.83 8.18
CA TYR A 150 4.48 5.77 8.55
C TYR A 150 5.09 4.42 8.15
N VAL A 151 6.25 4.48 7.54
CA VAL A 151 7.12 3.33 7.30
C VAL A 151 8.21 3.40 8.33
N TYR A 152 8.05 2.64 9.42
CA TYR A 152 9.01 2.67 10.51
C TYR A 152 10.40 2.28 10.02
N ASN A 153 11.34 3.19 10.23
CA ASN A 153 12.76 3.01 9.99
C ASN A 153 13.52 3.75 11.11
N THR A 154 14.47 3.08 11.75
CA THR A 154 15.28 3.67 12.83
C THR A 154 16.09 4.89 12.39
N GLU A 155 16.53 4.93 11.12
CA GLU A 155 17.29 6.06 10.56
C GLU A 155 16.38 7.19 10.08
N LEU A 156 15.13 6.86 9.72
CA LEU A 156 14.16 7.78 9.14
C LEU A 156 12.82 7.66 9.87
N PRO A 157 12.73 8.17 11.12
CA PRO A 157 11.57 7.92 11.98
C PRO A 157 10.26 8.56 11.47
N ASN A 158 10.37 9.57 10.59
CA ASN A 158 9.23 10.27 10.00
C ASN A 158 8.95 9.82 8.55
N ASN A 159 9.57 8.72 8.11
CA ASN A 159 9.39 8.24 6.76
C ASN A 159 7.94 7.79 6.53
N ARG A 160 7.39 8.12 5.37
CA ARG A 160 5.99 7.85 5.03
C ARG A 160 5.82 7.42 3.59
N VAL A 161 4.71 6.73 3.38
CA VAL A 161 4.12 6.46 2.06
C VAL A 161 2.83 7.26 1.98
N THR A 162 2.65 8.03 0.91
CA THR A 162 1.52 8.94 0.71
C THR A 162 0.89 8.70 -0.66
N ILE A 163 -0.45 8.66 -0.73
CA ILE A 163 -1.16 8.73 -2.01
C ILE A 163 -1.21 10.19 -2.46
N SER A 164 -0.39 10.53 -3.46
CA SER A 164 -0.26 11.90 -3.95
C SER A 164 -1.40 12.27 -4.89
N SER A 165 -1.77 11.35 -5.79
CA SER A 165 -2.84 11.58 -6.75
C SER A 165 -3.53 10.28 -7.15
N ILE A 166 -4.77 10.41 -7.63
CA ILE A 166 -5.53 9.34 -8.26
C ILE A 166 -6.15 9.96 -9.50
N SER A 167 -5.89 9.37 -10.67
CA SER A 167 -6.36 9.89 -11.95
C SER A 167 -7.11 8.79 -12.71
N ASP A 168 -8.26 9.12 -13.31
CA ASP A 168 -9.02 8.17 -14.13
C ASP A 168 -8.24 7.70 -15.35
N SER A 169 -7.34 8.54 -15.86
CA SER A 169 -6.39 8.17 -16.89
C SER A 169 -5.04 8.82 -16.65
N PHE A 170 -3.98 8.12 -17.04
CA PHE A 170 -2.62 8.64 -17.08
C PHE A 170 -2.05 8.38 -18.46
N THR A 171 -1.59 9.43 -19.12
CA THR A 171 -1.02 9.35 -20.47
C THR A 171 0.45 9.69 -20.42
N TYR A 172 1.28 8.79 -20.93
CA TYR A 172 2.70 9.00 -21.13
C TYR A 172 3.12 8.41 -22.47
N SER A 173 3.85 9.18 -23.27
CA SER A 173 4.19 8.83 -24.65
C SER A 173 2.91 8.47 -25.45
N ASN A 174 2.85 7.28 -26.07
CA ASN A 174 1.71 6.79 -26.84
C ASN A 174 0.79 5.85 -26.06
N TYR A 175 0.95 5.74 -24.74
CA TYR A 175 0.17 4.85 -23.90
C TYR A 175 -0.79 5.65 -23.02
N THR A 176 -2.02 5.17 -22.91
CA THR A 176 -3.00 5.66 -21.95
C THR A 176 -3.38 4.52 -21.03
N TYR A 177 -3.11 4.73 -19.74
CA TYR A 177 -3.40 3.80 -18.66
C TYR A 177 -4.66 4.26 -17.94
N GLN A 178 -5.57 3.34 -17.65
CA GLN A 178 -6.78 3.63 -16.88
C GLN A 178 -6.45 3.59 -15.39
N ARG A 179 -7.19 4.37 -14.60
CA ARG A 179 -7.14 4.45 -13.14
C ARG A 179 -5.74 4.27 -12.56
N THR A 180 -4.99 5.37 -12.53
CA THR A 180 -3.62 5.40 -12.02
C THR A 180 -3.56 6.04 -10.65
N VAL A 181 -2.84 5.38 -9.74
CA VAL A 181 -2.57 5.86 -8.38
C VAL A 181 -1.09 6.21 -8.28
N GLU A 182 -0.83 7.47 -7.93
CA GLU A 182 0.51 7.96 -7.64
C GLU A 182 0.79 7.84 -6.15
N VAL A 183 1.87 7.14 -5.82
CA VAL A 183 2.33 6.91 -4.45
C VAL A 183 3.71 7.54 -4.29
N ASN A 184 3.81 8.51 -3.39
CA ASN A 184 5.06 9.10 -2.98
C ASN A 184 5.59 8.37 -1.73
N GLU A 185 6.81 7.88 -1.82
CA GLU A 185 7.59 7.38 -0.68
C GLU A 185 8.65 8.42 -0.35
N ASP A 186 8.64 8.94 0.89
CA ASP A 186 9.58 9.99 1.31
C ASP A 186 11.04 9.51 1.17
N ASN A 187 11.34 8.29 1.62
CA ASN A 187 12.63 7.63 1.47
C ASN A 187 12.43 6.10 1.58
N THR A 188 13.25 5.29 0.93
CA THR A 188 13.23 3.84 1.17
C THR A 188 14.59 3.20 0.91
N TYR A 189 15.04 2.32 1.79
CA TYR A 189 16.28 1.55 1.56
C TYR A 189 16.20 0.72 0.28
N MET A 190 15.00 0.27 -0.09
CA MET A 190 14.79 -0.51 -1.32
C MET A 190 15.21 0.27 -2.58
N GLU A 191 15.19 1.60 -2.51
CA GLU A 191 15.55 2.52 -3.59
C GLU A 191 16.77 3.40 -3.20
N GLY A 192 17.57 2.98 -2.22
CA GLY A 192 18.82 3.67 -1.86
C GLY A 192 18.64 4.92 -1.00
N ILE A 193 17.58 4.98 -0.17
CA ILE A 193 17.29 6.09 0.74
C ILE A 193 17.07 7.41 -0.01
N GLN A 194 16.31 7.36 -1.10
CA GLN A 194 15.89 8.56 -1.83
C GLN A 194 14.36 8.64 -1.93
N PRO A 195 13.80 9.85 -2.02
CA PRO A 195 12.40 10.06 -2.33
C PRO A 195 12.04 9.45 -3.68
N THR A 196 10.93 8.72 -3.73
CA THR A 196 10.52 7.97 -4.91
C THR A 196 9.02 8.14 -5.18
N ASN A 197 8.66 8.51 -6.41
CA ASN A 197 7.27 8.44 -6.88
C ASN A 197 7.05 7.13 -7.64
N HIS A 198 5.94 6.47 -7.34
CA HIS A 198 5.50 5.25 -8.02
C HIS A 198 4.12 5.49 -8.63
N TYR A 199 3.92 5.11 -9.88
CA TYR A 199 2.64 5.20 -10.57
C TYR A 199 2.14 3.79 -10.85
N PHE A 200 1.04 3.40 -10.19
CA PHE A 200 0.42 2.09 -10.38
C PHE A 200 -0.89 2.24 -11.15
N SER A 201 -1.10 1.43 -12.19
CA SER A 201 -2.34 1.40 -12.97
C SER A 201 -3.06 0.07 -12.82
N GLU A 202 -4.39 0.12 -12.75
CA GLU A 202 -5.21 -1.08 -12.67
C GLU A 202 -4.96 -2.03 -13.86
N ASN A 203 -4.87 -3.32 -13.57
CA ASN A 203 -4.60 -4.41 -14.50
C ASN A 203 -3.26 -4.31 -15.24
N VAL A 204 -2.38 -3.39 -14.85
CA VAL A 204 -1.04 -3.25 -15.43
C VAL A 204 0.03 -3.29 -14.36
N GLY A 205 -0.19 -2.70 -13.18
CA GLY A 205 0.82 -2.64 -12.11
C GLY A 205 1.65 -1.36 -12.19
N LEU A 206 2.94 -1.43 -11.84
CA LEU A 206 3.83 -0.26 -11.87
C LEU A 206 4.07 0.18 -13.33
N ILE A 207 3.67 1.40 -13.69
CA ILE A 207 3.80 1.95 -15.04
C ILE A 207 4.91 3.02 -15.15
N ARG A 208 5.26 3.65 -14.03
CA ARG A 208 6.33 4.66 -13.96
C ARG A 208 6.92 4.72 -12.55
N LYS A 209 8.24 4.94 -12.45
CA LYS A 209 8.96 5.16 -11.19
C LYS A 209 9.93 6.33 -11.34
N GLU A 210 9.90 7.27 -10.40
CA GLU A 210 10.78 8.45 -10.40
C GLU A 210 11.63 8.45 -9.13
N LEU A 211 12.95 8.42 -9.31
CA LEU A 211 13.93 8.48 -8.24
C LEU A 211 14.47 9.92 -8.16
N LEU A 212 13.95 10.70 -7.21
CA LEU A 212 14.02 12.16 -7.27
C LEU A 212 15.44 12.72 -7.07
N ASP A 213 16.25 12.10 -6.20
CA ASP A 213 17.61 12.58 -5.94
C ASP A 213 18.57 12.27 -7.10
N SER A 214 18.38 11.11 -7.73
CA SER A 214 19.20 10.66 -8.87
C SER A 214 18.71 11.18 -10.23
N ASN A 215 17.55 11.85 -10.26
CA ASN A 215 16.86 12.27 -11.50
C ASN A 215 16.67 11.12 -12.49
N GLN A 216 16.45 9.89 -11.99
CA GLN A 216 16.17 8.74 -12.84
C GLN A 216 14.67 8.52 -12.95
N VAL A 217 14.22 8.29 -14.18
CA VAL A 217 12.81 8.05 -14.45
C VAL A 217 12.68 6.79 -15.27
N TRP A 218 12.01 5.79 -14.71
CA TRP A 218 11.76 4.51 -15.37
C TRP A 218 10.32 4.46 -15.86
N ASN A 219 10.16 4.23 -17.16
CA ASN A 219 8.86 4.18 -17.82
C ASN A 219 8.57 2.79 -18.35
N LEU A 220 7.34 2.34 -18.20
CA LEU A 220 6.90 1.10 -18.83
C LEU A 220 6.82 1.29 -20.35
N VAL A 221 7.57 0.48 -21.08
CA VAL A 221 7.60 0.52 -22.56
C VAL A 221 6.98 -0.73 -23.19
N ASN A 222 6.86 -1.82 -22.44
CA ASN A 222 6.18 -3.04 -22.88
C ASN A 222 5.75 -3.88 -21.68
N TYR A 223 4.71 -4.69 -21.83
CA TYR A 223 4.26 -5.61 -20.78
C TYR A 223 3.38 -6.73 -21.34
N HIS A 224 3.21 -7.77 -20.54
CA HIS A 224 2.25 -8.84 -20.74
C HIS A 224 1.69 -9.26 -19.39
N ILE A 225 0.37 -9.37 -19.31
CA ILE A 225 -0.31 -9.84 -18.11
C ILE A 225 -0.90 -11.22 -18.42
N GLN A 226 -0.53 -12.21 -17.60
CA GLN A 226 -1.08 -13.55 -17.69
C GLN A 226 -2.50 -13.57 -17.13
N GLU A 227 -3.46 -13.99 -17.96
CA GLU A 227 -4.87 -14.20 -17.57
C GLU A 227 -5.06 -15.41 -16.65
#